data_AF-A0A3A5MCC4-F1
#
_entry.id   AF-A0A3A5MCC4-F1
#
_cell.length_a   1.000
_cell.length_b   1.000
_cell.length_c   1.000
_cell.angle_alpha   90.00
_cell.angle_beta   90.00
_cell.angle_gamma   90.00
#
_symmetry.space_group_name_H-M   'P 1'
#
loop_
_entity.id
_entity.type
_entity.pdbx_description
1 polymer ?
#
loop_
_entity_poly.entity_id
_entity_poly.type
_entity_poly.pdbx_seq_one_letter_code
_entity_poly.pdbx_strand_id
1 'polypeptide(L)'
;MTESTPSAPADVPAPAAAPPAPGIDPAEIIFVSRNVTAMEASAVTAVLQGLLQEESDGSRTAPARGQSAWQRSTRSIRTPLHPGPGQWRSFSA
;
A
#
# COMPACT_ATOMS: atom_id res chain seq x y z
N MET A 1 -42.01 -23.77 13.44
CA MET A 1 -40.84 -24.49 12.90
C MET A 1 -40.69 -23.99 11.46
N THR A 2 -39.81 -23.08 11.09
CA THR A 2 -38.36 -23.00 11.37
C THR A 2 -37.87 -21.55 11.23
N GLU A 3 -37.21 -20.99 12.24
CA GLU A 3 -36.36 -19.80 12.09
C GLU A 3 -35.00 -20.27 11.52
N SER A 4 -34.62 -19.72 10.37
CA SER A 4 -33.29 -19.94 9.78
C SER A 4 -32.32 -18.89 10.34
N THR A 5 -31.42 -19.36 11.18
CA THR A 5 -30.24 -18.65 11.70
C THR A 5 -29.39 -18.07 10.57
N PRO A 6 -29.00 -16.79 10.58
CA PRO A 6 -27.86 -16.34 9.79
C PRO A 6 -26.56 -16.79 10.46
N SER A 7 -25.85 -17.67 9.77
CA SER A 7 -24.50 -18.15 10.08
C SER A 7 -23.52 -16.97 10.08
N ALA A 8 -22.75 -16.83 11.16
CA ALA A 8 -21.67 -15.86 11.27
C ALA A 8 -20.62 -16.08 10.16
N PRO A 9 -20.00 -15.04 9.59
CA PRO A 9 -18.91 -15.24 8.66
C PRO A 9 -17.72 -15.86 9.39
N ALA A 10 -17.13 -16.83 8.72
CA ALA A 10 -15.91 -17.53 9.09
C ALA A 10 -14.82 -16.55 9.55
N ASP A 11 -14.12 -16.98 10.59
CA ASP A 11 -12.81 -16.50 11.00
C ASP A 11 -11.95 -16.23 9.76
N VAL A 12 -11.68 -14.96 9.49
CA VAL A 12 -10.72 -14.55 8.47
C VAL A 12 -9.36 -14.91 9.06
N PRO A 13 -8.61 -15.87 8.51
CA PRO A 13 -7.27 -16.13 9.02
C PRO A 13 -6.49 -14.82 8.91
N ALA A 14 -5.86 -14.42 10.02
CA ALA A 14 -4.92 -13.31 10.05
C ALA A 14 -4.00 -13.44 8.83
N PRO A 15 -3.73 -12.34 8.08
CA PRO A 15 -2.88 -12.42 6.91
C PRO A 15 -1.57 -13.07 7.34
N ALA A 16 -1.24 -14.20 6.70
CA ALA A 16 0.02 -14.88 6.87
C ALA A 16 1.12 -13.83 6.89
N ALA A 17 1.97 -13.89 7.93
CA ALA A 17 3.06 -12.95 8.14
C ALA A 17 3.71 -12.62 6.79
N ALA A 18 3.62 -11.35 6.40
CA ALA A 18 4.20 -10.88 5.15
C ALA A 18 5.63 -11.40 5.05
N PRO A 19 6.11 -11.81 3.86
CA PRO A 19 7.51 -12.16 3.68
C PRO A 19 8.37 -11.03 4.27
N PRO A 20 9.54 -11.34 4.87
CA PRO A 20 10.43 -10.32 5.40
C PRO A 20 10.59 -9.26 4.32
N ALA A 21 10.32 -8.01 4.68
CA ALA A 21 10.48 -6.90 3.75
C ALA A 21 11.89 -6.98 3.16
N PRO A 22 12.08 -6.71 1.86
CA PRO A 22 13.40 -6.71 1.26
C PRO A 22 14.28 -5.72 2.01
N GLY A 23 15.17 -6.26 2.85
CA GLY A 23 16.15 -5.51 3.61
C GLY A 23 17.46 -5.52 2.85
N ILE A 24 18.24 -4.45 3.02
CA ILE A 24 19.62 -4.42 2.53
C ILE A 24 20.46 -5.35 3.40
N ASP A 25 21.14 -6.32 2.81
CA ASP A 25 22.16 -7.11 3.51
C ASP A 25 23.36 -6.19 3.78
N PRO A 26 23.74 -5.94 5.04
CA PRO A 26 24.91 -5.11 5.36
C PRO A 26 26.21 -5.61 4.72
N ALA A 27 26.32 -6.90 4.40
CA ALA A 27 27.48 -7.48 3.74
C ALA A 27 27.65 -7.00 2.28
N GLU A 28 26.59 -6.46 1.66
CA GLU A 28 26.64 -5.94 0.29
C GLU A 28 27.10 -4.48 0.22
N ILE A 29 27.18 -3.77 1.35
CA ILE A 29 27.57 -2.34 1.40
C ILE A 29 29.09 -2.20 1.46
N ILE A 30 29.67 -1.50 0.47
CA ILE A 30 31.11 -1.20 0.42
C ILE A 30 31.36 0.28 0.74
N PHE A 31 32.15 0.55 1.78
CA PHE A 31 32.60 1.90 2.13
C PHE A 31 33.91 2.23 1.40
N VAL A 32 33.88 3.24 0.53
CA VAL A 32 35.07 3.71 -0.22
C VAL A 32 35.88 4.74 0.58
N SER A 33 35.29 5.33 1.62
CA SER A 33 35.96 6.26 2.52
C SER A 33 36.93 5.55 3.46
N ARG A 34 38.03 6.24 3.81
CA ARG A 34 38.98 5.77 4.82
C ARG A 34 38.41 5.93 6.24
N ASN A 35 38.83 5.04 7.15
CA ASN A 35 38.58 5.13 8.59
C ASN A 35 37.09 5.14 9.02
N VAL A 36 36.23 4.37 8.34
CA VAL A 36 34.85 4.19 8.80
C VAL A 36 34.81 3.29 10.04
N THR A 37 34.22 3.78 11.13
CA THR A 37 34.03 2.99 12.35
C THR A 37 32.82 2.08 12.23
N ALA A 38 32.77 1.01 13.05
CA ALA A 38 31.61 0.11 13.08
C ALA A 38 30.30 0.84 13.43
N MET A 39 30.37 1.89 14.24
CA MET A 39 29.21 2.69 14.63
C MET A 39 28.71 3.59 13.48
N GLU A 40 29.62 4.16 12.70
CA GLU A 40 29.23 4.94 11.52
C GLU A 40 28.67 4.04 10.42
N ALA A 41 29.29 2.88 10.21
CA ALA A 41 28.79 1.90 9.26
C ALA A 41 27.36 1.44 9.61
N SER A 42 27.10 1.15 10.88
CA SER A 42 25.75 0.73 11.32
C SER A 42 24.74 1.87 11.22
N ALA A 43 25.12 3.11 11.53
CA ALA A 43 24.25 4.27 11.40
C ALA A 43 23.83 4.49 9.94
N VAL A 44 24.77 4.44 8.99
CA VAL A 44 24.49 4.59 7.56
C VAL A 44 23.60 3.46 7.06
N THR A 45 23.89 2.21 7.42
CA THR A 45 23.06 1.07 7.06
C THR A 45 21.63 1.21 7.59
N ALA A 46 21.45 1.64 8.83
CA ALA A 46 20.14 1.86 9.42
C ALA A 46 19.34 2.96 8.68
N VAL A 47 20.01 4.04 8.28
CA VAL A 47 19.39 5.10 7.48
C VAL A 47 18.95 4.56 6.11
N LEU A 48 19.81 3.83 5.41
CA LEU A 48 19.47 3.24 4.11
C LEU A 48 18.32 2.23 4.22
N GLN A 49 18.31 1.40 5.26
CA GLN A 49 17.21 0.47 5.54
C GLN A 49 15.89 1.22 5.81
N GLY A 50 15.92 2.30 6.60
CA GLY A 50 14.74 3.13 6.86
C GLY A 50 14.14 3.72 5.58
N LEU A 51 14.99 4.28 4.71
CA LEU A 51 14.54 4.84 3.42
C LEU A 51 13.93 3.78 2.49
N LEU A 52 14.55 2.60 2.41
CA LEU A 52 14.03 1.51 1.58
C LEU A 52 12.70 0.96 2.12
N GLN A 53 12.54 0.92 3.44
CA GLN A 53 11.31 0.51 4.08
C GLN A 53 10.17 1.50 3.77
N GLU A 54 10.42 2.80 3.85
CA GLU A 54 9.45 3.84 3.48
C GLU A 54 9.02 3.73 2.01
N GLU A 55 9.96 3.54 1.09
CA GLU A 55 9.68 3.34 -0.34
C GLU A 55 8.84 2.07 -0.57
N SER A 56 9.20 0.98 0.11
CA SER A 56 8.50 -0.31 0.03
C SER A 56 7.07 -0.21 0.56
N ASP A 57 6.85 0.53 1.64
CA ASP A 57 5.52 0.74 2.20
C ASP A 57 4.65 1.66 1.33
N GLY A 58 5.26 2.65 0.68
CA GLY A 58 4.62 3.43 -0.38
C GLY A 58 4.19 2.55 -1.56
N SER A 59 5.06 1.64 -1.99
CA SER A 59 4.79 0.67 -3.05
C SER A 59 3.71 -0.35 -2.66
N ARG A 60 3.70 -0.80 -1.40
CA ARG A 60 2.67 -1.69 -0.85
C ARG A 60 1.30 -1.01 -0.77
N THR A 61 1.27 0.31 -0.55
CA THR A 61 0.05 1.12 -0.53
C THR A 61 -0.45 1.48 -1.94
N ALA A 62 0.44 1.43 -2.93
CA ALA A 62 0.10 1.71 -4.31
C ALA A 62 -1.05 0.79 -4.77
N PRO A 63 -2.03 1.32 -5.52
CA PRO A 63 -3.07 0.48 -6.11
C PRO A 63 -2.51 -0.63 -6.99
N ALA A 64 -3.17 -1.79 -6.96
CA ALA A 64 -2.94 -2.84 -7.95
C ALA A 64 -3.04 -2.24 -9.36
N ARG A 65 -2.09 -2.59 -10.24
CA ARG A 65 -2.03 -2.06 -11.60
C ARG A 65 -3.41 -2.15 -12.27
N GLY A 66 -3.99 -0.99 -12.59
CA GLY A 66 -5.31 -0.88 -13.22
C GLY A 66 -6.38 -0.15 -12.40
N GLN A 67 -6.24 -0.05 -11.08
CA GLN A 67 -7.08 0.82 -10.26
C GLN A 67 -6.33 2.11 -9.94
N SER A 68 -6.86 3.28 -10.25
CA SER A 68 -6.30 4.54 -9.75
C SER A 68 -6.64 4.74 -8.27
N ALA A 69 -5.83 5.55 -7.57
CA ALA A 69 -6.11 5.94 -6.19
C ALA A 69 -7.51 6.60 -6.07
N TRP A 70 -7.90 7.36 -7.10
CA TRP A 70 -9.23 7.97 -7.21
C TRP A 70 -10.34 6.92 -7.34
N GLN A 71 -10.16 5.86 -8.13
CA GLN A 71 -11.14 4.77 -8.26
C GLN A 71 -11.33 4.02 -6.93
N ARG A 72 -10.27 3.86 -6.13
CA ARG A 72 -10.35 3.25 -4.79
C ARG A 72 -11.09 4.16 -3.80
N SER A 73 -10.88 5.48 -3.87
CA SER A 73 -11.56 6.45 -3.01
C SER A 73 -12.98 6.79 -3.48
N THR A 74 -13.37 6.37 -4.68
CA THR A 74 -14.71 6.59 -5.21
C THR A 74 -15.67 5.58 -4.59
N ARG A 75 -16.70 6.08 -3.90
CA ARG A 75 -17.79 5.20 -3.43
C ARG A 75 -18.59 4.68 -4.62
N SER A 76 -19.25 3.54 -4.44
CA SER A 76 -20.26 3.08 -5.39
C SER A 76 -21.27 4.20 -5.63
N ILE A 77 -21.29 4.70 -6.87
CA ILE A 77 -22.32 5.61 -7.31
C ILE A 77 -23.62 4.80 -7.25
N ARG A 78 -24.58 5.23 -6.41
CA ARG A 78 -25.86 4.52 -6.21
C ARG A 78 -26.72 4.46 -7.48
N THR A 79 -26.48 5.37 -8.42
CA THR A 79 -27.27 5.50 -9.65
C THR A 79 -26.34 5.72 -10.85
N PRO A 80 -26.31 4.82 -11.85
CA PRO A 80 -25.45 4.99 -13.02
C PRO A 80 -25.70 6.35 -13.69
N LEU A 81 -24.63 7.14 -13.85
CA LEU A 81 -24.68 8.38 -14.62
C LEU A 81 -24.66 8.01 -16.10
N HIS A 82 -25.74 8.28 -16.81
CA HIS A 82 -25.83 8.06 -18.25
C HIS A 82 -25.22 9.28 -18.98
N PRO A 83 -24.09 9.13 -19.69
CA PRO A 83 -23.54 10.22 -20.48
C PRO A 83 -24.44 10.52 -21.69
N GLY A 84 -24.73 11.80 -21.91
CA GLY A 84 -25.54 12.26 -23.04
C GLY A 84 -25.72 13.80 -23.04
N PRO A 85 -26.02 14.42 -24.18
CA PRO A 85 -26.31 15.85 -24.25
C PRO A 85 -27.42 16.23 -23.26
N GLY A 86 -27.17 17.18 -22.37
CA GLY A 86 -28.12 17.62 -21.34
C GLY A 86 -28.30 16.70 -20.13
N GLN A 87 -27.63 15.54 -20.09
CA GLN A 87 -27.73 14.58 -18.97
C GLN A 87 -26.75 14.86 -17.84
N TRP A 88 -25.74 15.70 -18.09
CA TRP A 88 -24.84 16.19 -17.05
C TRP A 88 -25.47 17.44 -16.44
N ARG A 89 -25.40 17.56 -15.11
CA ARG A 89 -25.88 18.76 -14.41
C ARG A 89 -25.12 19.97 -14.97
N SER A 90 -25.81 20.81 -15.74
CA SER A 90 -25.26 22.08 -16.21
C SER A 90 -25.30 23.07 -15.05
N PHE A 91 -24.17 23.71 -14.77
CA PHE A 91 -24.14 24.91 -13.96
C PHE A 91 -24.40 26.07 -14.94
N SER A 92 -25.60 26.65 -14.89
CA SER A 92 -25.84 27.97 -15.49
C SER A 92 -25.39 29.03 -14.47
N ALA A 93 -24.73 30.08 -14.99
CA ALA A 93 -24.29 31.24 -14.21
C ALA A 93 -25.47 32.15 -13.86
#